data_AF-A0A358CVY0-F1
#
_entry.id   AF-A0A358CVY0-F1
#
_cell.length_a   1.000
_cell.length_b   1.000
_cell.length_c   1.000
_cell.angle_alpha   90.00
_cell.angle_beta   90.00
_cell.angle_gamma   90.00
#
_symmetry.space_group_name_H-M   'P 1'
#
loop_
_entity.id
_entity.type
_entity.pdbx_description
1 polymer ?
#
loop_
_entity_poly.entity_id
_entity_poly.type
_entity_poly.pdbx_seq_one_letter_code
_entity_poly.pdbx_strand_id
1 'polypeptide(L)'
;PNITVALEASGIVPDPGCYDLVVANPPYYSDFRIAEMFVNSAKTALAPGGTLLLITKQPSWFLEQLPQAWNDVAQELVKGYHIIEAVKGP
;
A
#
# COMPACT_ATOMS: atom_id res chain seq x y z
N PRO A 1 24.75 2.86 -9.70
CA PRO A 1 24.00 2.48 -8.47
C PRO A 1 22.59 2.05 -8.89
N ASN A 2 22.07 0.94 -8.35
CA ASN A 2 20.74 0.39 -8.72
C ASN A 2 19.64 0.91 -7.78
N ILE A 3 19.72 2.19 -7.41
CA ILE A 3 18.79 2.86 -6.51
C ILE A 3 18.40 4.17 -7.18
N THR A 4 17.09 4.37 -7.32
CA THR A 4 16.49 5.63 -7.77
C THR A 4 15.69 6.21 -6.62
N VAL A 5 15.69 7.53 -6.48
CA VAL A 5 14.94 8.25 -5.44
C VAL A 5 14.08 9.30 -6.12
N ALA A 6 12.82 9.38 -5.72
CA ALA A 6 11.89 10.43 -6.13
C ALA A 6 11.34 11.14 -4.87
N LEU A 7 11.21 12.46 -4.93
CA LEU A 7 10.53 13.26 -3.92
C LEU A 7 9.12 13.57 -4.42
N GLU A 8 8.11 13.14 -3.66
CA GLU A 8 6.73 13.21 -4.09
C GLU A 8 5.77 13.36 -2.89
N ALA A 9 4.67 14.12 -3.07
CA ALA A 9 3.65 14.33 -2.04
C ALA A 9 2.18 14.29 -2.54
N SER A 10 1.95 14.10 -3.84
CA SER A 10 0.65 14.10 -4.53
C SER A 10 0.20 12.71 -5.01
N GLY A 11 0.96 11.66 -4.68
CA GLY A 11 0.68 10.28 -5.08
C GLY A 11 1.14 9.89 -6.50
N ILE A 12 1.93 10.73 -7.17
CA ILE A 12 2.52 10.43 -8.48
C ILE A 12 3.59 9.34 -8.32
N VAL A 13 3.51 8.29 -9.13
CA VAL A 13 4.46 7.17 -9.07
C VAL A 13 5.38 7.22 -10.30
N PRO A 14 6.72 7.16 -10.14
CA PRO A 14 7.62 6.82 -11.22
C PRO A 14 7.27 5.44 -11.80
N ASP A 15 7.53 5.17 -13.08
CA ASP A 15 7.42 3.82 -13.68
C ASP A 15 6.15 3.03 -13.26
N PRO A 16 4.94 3.58 -13.50
CA PRO A 16 3.69 2.96 -13.06
C PRO A 16 3.49 1.59 -13.72
N GLY A 17 3.09 0.60 -12.92
CA GLY A 17 2.88 -0.76 -13.38
C GLY A 17 4.16 -1.59 -13.51
N CYS A 18 5.31 -1.10 -13.02
CA CYS A 18 6.59 -1.79 -13.16
C CYS A 18 7.13 -2.40 -11.86
N TYR A 19 6.47 -2.19 -10.71
CA TYR A 19 6.96 -2.71 -9.43
C TYR A 19 6.28 -4.02 -9.04
N ASP A 20 7.07 -4.97 -8.55
CA ASP A 20 6.52 -6.23 -8.00
C ASP A 20 6.09 -6.11 -6.53
N LEU A 21 6.65 -5.14 -5.80
CA LEU A 21 6.42 -4.94 -4.38
C LEU A 21 6.38 -3.45 -4.04
N VAL A 22 5.39 -3.04 -3.25
CA VAL A 22 5.32 -1.74 -2.59
C VAL A 22 5.26 -1.96 -1.08
N VAL A 23 6.12 -1.25 -0.35
CA VAL A 23 6.11 -1.22 1.12
C VAL A 23 5.66 0.17 1.60
N ALA A 24 4.73 0.21 2.55
CA ALA A 24 4.12 1.46 3.00
C ALA A 24 3.99 1.53 4.53
N ASN A 25 4.21 2.74 5.07
CA ASN A 25 3.92 3.07 6.46
C ASN A 25 3.11 4.37 6.50
N PRO A 26 1.81 4.33 6.15
CA PRO A 26 1.01 5.53 6.06
C PRO A 26 0.82 6.20 7.44
N PRO A 27 0.75 7.54 7.50
CA PRO A 27 0.42 8.24 8.74
C PRO A 27 -1.06 8.05 9.11
N TYR A 28 -1.37 8.10 10.41
CA TYR A 28 -2.73 7.90 10.96
C TYR A 28 -3.63 9.14 10.90
N TYR A 29 -3.13 10.27 10.40
CA TYR A 29 -3.81 11.56 10.45
C TYR A 29 -4.80 11.75 9.28
N SER A 30 -5.70 12.73 9.42
CA SER A 30 -6.59 13.20 8.36
C SER A 30 -7.63 12.18 7.88
N ASP A 31 -8.29 11.47 8.82
CA ASP A 31 -9.39 10.54 8.54
C ASP A 31 -9.07 9.54 7.42
N PHE A 32 -7.86 8.96 7.46
CA PHE A 32 -7.33 8.01 6.47
C PHE A 32 -7.17 8.53 5.03
N ARG A 33 -7.38 9.82 4.75
CA ARG A 33 -7.20 10.38 3.40
C ARG A 33 -5.79 10.20 2.85
N ILE A 34 -4.77 10.33 3.71
CA ILE A 34 -3.37 10.10 3.31
C ILE A 34 -3.10 8.61 3.12
N ALA A 35 -3.68 7.75 3.97
CA ALA A 35 -3.57 6.30 3.83
C ALA A 35 -4.22 5.80 2.52
N GLU A 36 -5.37 6.35 2.16
CA GLU A 36 -6.05 6.09 0.89
C GLU A 36 -5.18 6.51 -0.30
N MET A 37 -4.54 7.68 -0.24
CA MET A 37 -3.59 8.11 -1.27
C MET A 37 -2.43 7.11 -1.40
N PHE A 38 -1.85 6.64 -0.29
CA PHE A 38 -0.78 5.64 -0.31
C PHE A 38 -1.24 4.33 -0.97
N VAL A 39 -2.43 3.83 -0.61
CA VAL A 39 -3.01 2.61 -1.20
C VAL A 39 -3.24 2.79 -2.71
N ASN A 40 -3.81 3.91 -3.13
CA ASN A 40 -4.07 4.20 -4.54
C ASN A 40 -2.78 4.36 -5.36
N SER A 41 -1.77 5.01 -4.80
CA SER A 41 -0.44 5.10 -5.40
C SER A 41 0.23 3.73 -5.49
N ALA A 42 0.14 2.90 -4.45
CA ALA A 42 0.66 1.53 -4.49
C ALA A 42 0.01 0.72 -5.62
N LYS A 43 -1.32 0.83 -5.80
CA LYS A 43 -2.01 0.14 -6.88
C LYS A 43 -1.59 0.63 -8.26
N THR A 44 -1.30 1.91 -8.41
CA THR A 44 -0.77 2.50 -9.66
C THR A 44 0.65 2.00 -9.93
N ALA A 45 1.49 1.92 -8.90
CA ALA A 45 2.87 1.47 -8.99
C ALA A 45 3.00 0.00 -9.38
N LEU A 46 2.20 -0.86 -8.77
CA LEU A 46 2.38 -2.31 -8.88
C LEU A 46 2.08 -2.81 -10.30
N ALA A 47 2.91 -3.73 -10.80
CA ALA A 47 2.56 -4.60 -11.92
C ALA A 47 1.35 -5.48 -11.55
N PRO A 48 0.60 -6.02 -12.54
CA PRO A 48 -0.40 -7.05 -12.28
C PRO A 48 0.18 -8.22 -11.47
N GLY A 49 -0.48 -8.62 -10.39
CA GLY A 49 0.02 -9.63 -9.44
C GLY A 49 1.05 -9.12 -8.43
N GLY A 50 1.46 -7.85 -8.50
CA GLY A 50 2.35 -7.23 -7.52
C GLY A 50 1.70 -7.06 -6.15
N THR A 51 2.52 -6.97 -5.10
CA THR A 51 2.07 -7.01 -3.70
C THR A 51 2.25 -5.66 -2.99
N LEU A 52 1.25 -5.25 -2.23
CA LEU A 52 1.35 -4.19 -1.22
C LEU A 52 1.56 -4.83 0.15
N LEU A 53 2.60 -4.39 0.86
CA LEU A 53 2.78 -4.61 2.30
C LEU A 53 2.68 -3.27 3.03
N LEU A 54 1.69 -3.11 3.90
CA LEU A 54 1.53 -1.90 4.70
C LEU A 54 1.56 -2.22 6.19
N ILE A 55 2.09 -1.29 6.99
CA ILE A 55 2.09 -1.41 8.44
C ILE A 55 1.18 -0.37 9.08
N THR A 56 0.42 -0.78 10.11
CA THR A 56 -0.53 0.11 10.81
C THR A 56 -0.82 -0.37 12.24
N LYS A 57 -1.08 0.55 13.16
CA LYS A 57 -1.72 0.26 14.47
C LYS A 57 -3.24 0.28 14.43
N GLN A 58 -3.84 0.73 13.32
CA GLN A 58 -5.28 0.88 13.14
C GLN A 58 -5.70 0.11 11.87
N PRO A 59 -5.89 -1.22 11.95
CA PRO A 59 -6.10 -2.05 10.77
C PRO A 59 -7.53 -1.97 10.21
N SER A 60 -8.53 -1.60 11.01
CA SER A 60 -9.95 -1.76 10.66
C SER A 60 -10.31 -1.11 9.32
N TRP A 61 -9.89 0.13 9.09
CA TRP A 61 -10.15 0.83 7.84
C TRP A 61 -9.60 0.06 6.62
N PHE A 62 -8.37 -0.44 6.70
CA PHE A 62 -7.76 -1.19 5.61
C PHE A 62 -8.46 -2.53 5.37
N LEU A 63 -8.85 -3.24 6.42
CA LEU A 63 -9.57 -4.51 6.31
C LEU A 63 -10.98 -4.34 5.74
N GLU A 64 -11.59 -3.17 5.88
CA GLU A 64 -12.88 -2.83 5.27
C GLU A 64 -12.73 -2.34 3.82
N GLN A 65 -11.68 -1.56 3.52
CA GLN A 65 -11.52 -0.91 2.20
C GLN A 65 -10.80 -1.79 1.17
N LEU A 66 -9.71 -2.45 1.55
CA LEU A 66 -8.87 -3.18 0.58
C LEU A 66 -9.61 -4.31 -0.14
N PRO A 67 -10.45 -5.14 0.51
CA PRO A 67 -11.14 -6.24 -0.18
C PRO A 67 -12.06 -5.80 -1.32
N GLN A 68 -12.44 -4.53 -1.40
CA GLN A 68 -13.29 -4.01 -2.48
C GLN A 68 -12.55 -3.91 -3.83
N ALA A 69 -11.22 -3.83 -3.80
CA ALA A 69 -10.43 -3.51 -4.99
C ALA A 69 -9.10 -4.28 -5.07
N TRP A 70 -8.79 -5.11 -4.08
CA TRP A 70 -7.56 -5.89 -3.97
C TRP A 70 -7.87 -7.37 -3.78
N ASN A 71 -6.96 -8.21 -4.22
CA ASN A 71 -7.02 -9.66 -4.02
C ASN A 71 -6.22 -10.06 -2.79
N ASP A 72 -6.52 -11.24 -2.25
CA ASP A 72 -5.72 -11.93 -1.22
C ASP A 72 -5.34 -11.05 -0.01
N VAL A 73 -6.30 -10.24 0.46
CA VAL A 73 -6.07 -9.35 1.60
C VAL A 73 -5.89 -10.17 2.88
N ALA A 74 -4.71 -10.07 3.50
CA ALA A 74 -4.35 -10.79 4.72
C ALA A 74 -3.79 -9.84 5.79
N GLN A 75 -3.84 -10.27 7.06
CA GLN A 75 -3.22 -9.56 8.17
C GLN A 75 -2.35 -10.45 9.05
N GLU A 76 -1.31 -9.86 9.61
CA GLU A 76 -0.48 -10.46 10.66
C GLU A 76 -0.18 -9.43 11.76
N LEU A 77 -0.31 -9.82 13.03
CA LEU A 77 0.08 -8.95 14.17
C LEU A 77 1.54 -9.24 14.57
N VAL A 78 2.42 -8.26 14.37
CA VAL A 78 3.85 -8.35 14.67
C VAL A 78 4.26 -7.21 15.61
N LYS A 79 4.72 -7.55 16.82
CA LYS A 79 5.24 -6.58 17.81
C LYS A 79 4.32 -5.37 18.06
N GLY A 80 3.00 -5.60 18.06
CA GLY A 80 2.00 -4.55 18.28
C GLY A 80 1.64 -3.69 17.07
N TYR A 81 2.09 -4.07 15.88
CA TYR A 81 1.68 -3.51 14.59
C TYR A 81 1.02 -4.57 13.73
N HIS A 82 0.01 -4.19 12.97
CA HIS A 82 -0.57 -5.04 11.94
C HIS A 82 0.19 -4.82 10.64
N ILE A 83 0.68 -5.91 10.06
CA ILE A 83 1.11 -5.97 8.66
C ILE A 83 -0.12 -6.38 7.87
N ILE A 84 -0.46 -5.61 6.84
CA ILE A 84 -1.54 -5.92 5.92
C ILE A 84 -0.92 -6.15 4.56
N GLU A 85 -1.21 -7.32 4.00
CA GLU A 85 -0.81 -7.73 2.67
C GLU A 85 -2.01 -7.66 1.73
N ALA A 86 -1.80 -7.20 0.50
CA ALA A 86 -2.83 -7.14 -0.53
C ALA A 86 -2.21 -7.26 -1.92
N VAL A 87 -2.82 -8.06 -2.80
CA VAL A 87 -2.32 -8.32 -4.16
C VAL A 87 -3.09 -7.51 -5.18
N LYS A 88 -2.37 -6.83 -6.09
CA LYS A 88 -2.99 -6.16 -7.24
C LYS A 88 -3.50 -7.22 -8.21
N GLY A 89 -4.77 -7.12 -8.58
CA GLY A 89 -5.36 -8.00 -9.59
C GLY A 89 -4.69 -7.91 -10.98
N PRO A 90 -5.05 -8.83 -11.90
CA PRO A 90 -4.56 -8.83 -13.27
C PRO A 90 -4.94 -7.56 -14.04
#